data_AF-A0A1G9QIJ0-F1
#
_entry.id   AF-A0A1G9QIJ0-F1
#
_cell.length_a   1.000
_cell.length_b   1.000
_cell.length_c   1.000
_cell.angle_alpha   90.00
_cell.angle_beta   90.00
_cell.angle_gamma   90.00
#
_symmetry.space_group_name_H-M   'P 1'
#
loop_
_entity.id
_entity.type
_entity.pdbx_description
1 polymer ?
#
loop_
_entity_poly.entity_id
_entity_poly.type
_entity_poly.pdbx_seq_one_letter_code
_entity_poly.pdbx_strand_id
1 'polypeptide(L)'
;MWGGFNTALEYTNTTEFCLSCHEMKVGEEWRESTHFQNPSGVTAGCPDCHVPKEWTAKVARKIAATSDLYYHILGTIDTPEKFEAKRPEMAERVWARMTASGSRECKNCHAYESMDFHNQSQRAQEKMQPASEKDTPCVECHTGLAHKRPPRDD
;
A
#
# COMPACT_ATOMS: atom_id res chain seq x y z
N MET A 1 27.95 -12.50 6.65
CA MET A 1 27.27 -12.07 5.40
C MET A 1 25.75 -12.25 5.47
N TRP A 2 25.22 -13.41 5.90
CA TRP A 2 23.77 -13.63 6.04
C TRP A 2 23.07 -12.71 7.05
N GLY A 3 23.66 -12.52 8.24
CA GLY A 3 23.10 -11.63 9.27
C GLY A 3 22.99 -10.18 8.80
N GLY A 4 24.08 -9.62 8.28
CA GLY A 4 24.10 -8.23 7.79
C GLY A 4 23.15 -7.96 6.62
N PHE A 5 23.03 -8.91 5.68
CA PHE A 5 22.07 -8.79 4.57
C PHE A 5 20.61 -8.76 5.07
N ASN A 6 20.23 -9.67 5.96
CA ASN A 6 18.87 -9.70 6.51
C ASN A 6 18.59 -8.46 7.38
N THR A 7 19.56 -7.99 8.17
CA THR A 7 19.41 -6.74 8.92
C THR A 7 19.14 -5.56 8.00
N ALA A 8 19.89 -5.42 6.91
CA ALA A 8 19.65 -4.36 5.93
C ALA A 8 18.28 -4.51 5.25
N LEU A 9 17.93 -5.74 4.87
CA LEU A 9 16.63 -6.02 4.26
C LEU A 9 15.48 -5.63 5.18
N GLU A 10 15.52 -6.03 6.45
CA GLU A 10 14.48 -5.70 7.42
C GLU A 10 14.44 -4.22 7.76
N TYR A 11 15.59 -3.56 7.89
CA TYR A 11 15.64 -2.10 8.08
C TYR A 11 14.96 -1.36 6.92
N THR A 12 15.23 -1.77 5.68
CA THR A 12 14.55 -1.19 4.50
C THR A 12 13.07 -1.56 4.36
N ASN A 13 12.53 -2.39 5.26
CA ASN A 13 11.11 -2.70 5.39
C ASN A 13 10.47 -1.96 6.56
N THR A 14 11.06 -0.88 7.06
CA THR A 14 10.45 -0.07 8.14
C THR A 14 9.75 1.16 7.58
N THR A 15 8.69 1.61 8.25
CA THR A 15 8.04 2.91 7.96
C THR A 15 9.03 4.06 8.05
N GLU A 16 9.95 4.03 9.03
CA GLU A 16 11.00 5.04 9.21
C GLU A 16 11.89 5.14 7.95
N PHE A 17 12.37 4.00 7.44
CA PHE A 17 13.14 3.98 6.20
C PHE A 17 12.31 4.51 5.02
N CYS A 18 11.06 4.08 4.88
CA CYS A 18 10.18 4.53 3.80
C CYS A 18 9.98 6.06 3.79
N LEU A 19 9.93 6.70 4.96
CA LEU A 19 9.73 8.15 5.09
C LEU A 19 11.05 8.94 5.10
N SER A 20 12.20 8.28 4.99
CA SER A 20 13.51 8.93 5.06
C SER A 20 13.86 9.78 3.82
N CYS A 21 13.26 9.47 2.67
CA CYS A 21 13.40 10.25 1.44
C CYS A 21 12.48 11.48 1.48
N HIS A 22 12.95 12.60 0.92
CA HIS A 22 12.22 13.87 0.98
C HIS A 22 10.91 13.83 0.18
N GLU A 23 10.86 13.04 -0.89
CA GLU A 23 9.69 12.81 -1.73
C GLU A 23 8.60 12.02 -0.99
N MET A 24 9.01 11.21 -0.01
CA MET A 24 8.12 10.35 0.75
C MET A 24 7.43 11.05 1.92
N LYS A 25 7.69 12.34 2.15
CA LYS A 25 6.98 13.12 3.17
C LYS A 25 5.48 13.21 2.93
N VAL A 26 5.01 13.07 1.68
CA VAL A 26 3.58 12.95 1.35
C VAL A 26 2.97 11.69 2.01
N GLY A 27 3.78 10.69 2.31
CA GLY A 27 3.36 9.49 3.03
C GLY A 27 2.82 9.76 4.43
N GLU A 28 3.08 10.93 5.02
CA GLU A 28 2.50 11.35 6.30
C GLU A 28 0.97 11.44 6.27
N GLU A 29 0.35 11.54 5.08
CA GLU A 29 -1.11 11.40 4.87
C GLU A 29 -1.66 10.09 5.49
N TRP A 30 -0.85 9.03 5.55
CA TRP A 30 -1.24 7.76 6.16
C TRP A 30 -1.62 7.91 7.64
N ARG A 31 -1.07 8.90 8.36
CA ARG A 31 -1.44 9.14 9.76
C ARG A 31 -2.89 9.54 9.93
N GLU A 32 -3.51 10.12 8.91
CA GLU A 32 -4.92 10.49 8.95
C GLU A 32 -5.85 9.31 8.60
N SER A 33 -5.28 8.18 8.17
CA SER A 33 -6.02 7.00 7.76
C SER A 33 -6.43 6.10 8.92
N THR A 34 -7.44 5.27 8.68
CA THR A 34 -7.85 4.21 9.61
C THR A 34 -6.80 3.11 9.81
N HIS A 35 -5.78 3.03 8.96
CA HIS A 35 -4.67 2.09 9.13
C HIS A 35 -3.62 2.60 10.14
N PHE A 36 -3.68 3.87 10.53
CA PHE A 36 -2.90 4.44 11.63
C PHE A 36 -3.76 4.80 12.84
N GLN A 37 -4.83 5.58 12.63
CA GLN A 37 -5.76 6.02 13.68
C GLN A 37 -7.04 5.20 13.65
N ASN A 38 -7.17 4.23 14.56
CA ASN A 38 -8.37 3.41 14.69
C ASN A 38 -8.67 3.03 16.15
N PRO A 39 -9.89 2.55 16.44
CA PRO A 39 -10.30 2.18 17.80
C PRO A 39 -9.55 1.00 18.42
N SER A 40 -8.93 0.13 17.62
CA SER A 40 -8.23 -1.06 18.15
C SER A 40 -6.79 -0.77 18.59
N GLY A 41 -6.23 0.37 18.17
CA GLY A 41 -4.83 0.75 18.45
C GLY A 41 -3.80 -0.05 17.66
N VAL A 42 -4.23 -0.90 16.72
CA VAL A 42 -3.33 -1.67 15.84
C VAL A 42 -2.98 -0.83 14.63
N THR A 43 -1.69 -0.68 14.34
CA THR A 43 -1.20 0.14 13.23
C THR A 43 -0.59 -0.75 12.15
N ALA A 44 -0.97 -0.51 10.89
CA ALA A 44 -0.36 -1.13 9.71
C ALA A 44 0.54 -0.09 9.02
N GLY A 45 1.85 -0.31 9.05
CA GLY A 45 2.84 0.60 8.48
C GLY A 45 2.92 0.55 6.95
N CYS A 46 3.79 1.40 6.38
CA CYS A 46 4.11 1.38 4.95
C CYS A 46 4.42 -0.04 4.39
N PRO A 47 5.30 -0.85 5.03
CA PRO A 47 5.66 -2.17 4.49
C PRO A 47 4.49 -3.15 4.47
N ASP A 48 3.52 -3.04 5.39
CA ASP A 48 2.41 -3.99 5.49
C ASP A 48 1.54 -4.00 4.22
N CYS A 49 1.48 -2.86 3.52
CA CYS A 49 0.75 -2.70 2.26
C CYS A 49 1.65 -2.70 1.02
N HIS A 50 2.88 -2.17 1.11
CA HIS A 50 3.75 -1.97 -0.05
C HIS A 50 4.79 -3.06 -0.27
N VAL A 51 5.10 -3.86 0.75
CA VAL A 51 6.13 -4.90 0.72
C VAL A 51 5.49 -6.27 0.95
N PRO A 52 5.55 -7.19 -0.04
CA PRO A 52 5.04 -8.54 0.17
C PRO A 52 5.74 -9.26 1.32
N LYS A 53 4.99 -10.03 2.11
CA LYS A 53 5.56 -10.90 3.15
C LYS A 53 6.29 -12.11 2.56
N GLU A 54 5.71 -12.70 1.51
CA GLU A 54 6.28 -13.83 0.76
C GLU A 54 7.63 -13.49 0.13
N TRP A 55 8.64 -14.35 0.34
CA TRP A 55 10.03 -14.08 0.00
C TRP A 55 10.23 -13.71 -1.48
N THR A 56 9.74 -14.55 -2.40
CA THR A 56 9.92 -14.34 -3.84
C THR A 56 9.27 -13.04 -4.30
N ALA A 57 8.06 -12.74 -3.82
CA ALA A 57 7.36 -11.50 -4.13
C ALA A 57 8.07 -10.28 -3.51
N LYS A 58 8.60 -10.42 -2.28
CA LYS A 58 9.37 -9.38 -1.59
C LYS A 58 10.61 -9.00 -2.39
N VAL A 59 11.41 -9.99 -2.79
CA VAL A 59 12.63 -9.77 -3.57
C VAL A 59 12.30 -9.14 -4.92
N ALA A 60 11.29 -9.64 -5.62
CA ALA A 60 10.83 -9.05 -6.89
C ALA A 60 10.42 -7.57 -6.72
N ARG A 61 9.69 -7.24 -5.63
CA ARG A 61 9.31 -5.85 -5.34
C ARG A 61 10.53 -4.98 -5.03
N LYS A 62 11.50 -5.48 -4.26
CA LYS A 62 12.74 -4.76 -3.93
C LYS A 62 13.57 -4.47 -5.17
N ILE A 63 13.68 -5.43 -6.10
CA ILE A 63 14.34 -5.21 -7.40
C ILE A 63 13.58 -4.14 -8.19
N ALA A 64 12.26 -4.25 -8.30
CA ALA A 64 11.46 -3.24 -9.00
C ALA A 64 11.54 -1.85 -8.35
N ALA A 65 11.70 -1.76 -7.03
CA ALA A 65 11.82 -0.50 -6.29
C ALA A 65 13.16 0.20 -6.51
N THR A 66 14.14 -0.45 -7.15
CA THR A 66 15.40 0.22 -7.53
C THR A 66 15.17 1.36 -8.52
N SER A 67 14.04 1.36 -9.26
CA SER A 67 13.63 2.50 -10.09
C SER A 67 13.43 3.77 -9.27
N ASP A 68 13.01 3.64 -8.02
CA ASP A 68 12.70 4.79 -7.15
C ASP A 68 14.01 5.56 -6.85
N LEU A 69 15.14 4.86 -6.71
CA LEU A 69 16.47 5.47 -6.59
C LEU A 69 16.92 6.19 -7.87
N TYR A 70 16.62 5.62 -9.03
CA TYR A 70 16.90 6.26 -10.32
C TYR A 70 16.11 7.57 -10.46
N TYR A 71 14.81 7.57 -10.14
CA TYR A 71 13.97 8.77 -10.23
C TYR A 71 14.26 9.80 -9.15
N HIS A 72 14.75 9.37 -7.98
CA HIS A 72 15.28 10.24 -6.93
C HIS A 72 16.49 11.03 -7.46
N ILE A 73 17.46 10.37 -8.08
CA ILE A 73 18.64 11.04 -8.68
C ILE A 73 18.22 12.04 -9.77
N LEU A 74 17.19 11.73 -10.54
CA LEU A 74 16.65 12.61 -11.58
C LEU A 74 15.79 13.77 -11.03
N GLY A 75 15.39 13.76 -9.75
CA GLY A 75 14.50 14.77 -9.18
C GLY A 75 13.10 14.78 -9.83
N THR A 76 12.57 13.59 -10.16
CA THR A 76 11.31 13.46 -10.93
C THR A 76 10.09 13.92 -10.11
N ILE A 77 10.13 13.77 -8.78
CA ILE A 77 9.07 14.14 -7.83
C ILE A 77 9.63 14.84 -6.58
N ASP A 78 10.71 15.60 -6.74
CA ASP A 78 11.45 16.27 -5.64
C ASP A 78 10.75 17.52 -5.05
N THR A 79 9.64 17.96 -5.65
CA THR A 79 8.77 19.01 -5.10
C THR A 79 7.33 18.53 -4.96
N PRO A 80 6.52 19.15 -4.06
CA PRO A 80 5.10 18.82 -3.94
C PRO A 80 4.35 18.93 -5.27
N GLU A 81 4.63 19.95 -6.07
CA GLU A 81 3.96 20.19 -7.36
C GLU A 81 4.26 19.06 -8.36
N LYS A 82 5.53 18.61 -8.41
CA LYS A 82 5.92 17.48 -9.26
C LYS A 82 5.32 16.16 -8.77
N PHE A 83 5.27 15.95 -7.45
CA PHE A 83 4.60 14.79 -6.87
C PHE A 83 3.12 14.76 -7.24
N GLU A 84 2.40 15.87 -7.04
CA GLU A 84 0.98 15.98 -7.37
C GLU A 84 0.72 15.76 -8.87
N ALA A 85 1.57 16.31 -9.74
CA ALA A 85 1.48 16.10 -11.19
C ALA A 85 1.64 14.61 -11.58
N LYS A 86 2.36 13.82 -10.77
CA LYS A 86 2.58 12.39 -10.97
C LYS A 86 1.68 11.49 -10.12
N ARG A 87 0.91 12.04 -9.19
CA ARG A 87 0.07 11.28 -8.25
C ARG A 87 -0.89 10.33 -8.96
N PRO A 88 -1.61 10.71 -10.03
CA PRO A 88 -2.50 9.78 -10.75
C PRO A 88 -1.74 8.56 -11.31
N GLU A 89 -0.65 8.80 -12.05
CA GLU A 89 0.19 7.77 -12.66
C GLU A 89 0.77 6.80 -11.61
N MET A 90 1.25 7.34 -10.48
CA MET A 90 1.79 6.54 -9.39
C MET A 90 0.71 5.72 -8.69
N ALA A 91 -0.46 6.31 -8.42
CA ALA A 91 -1.58 5.63 -7.79
C ALA A 91 -2.08 4.46 -8.65
N GLU A 92 -2.27 4.68 -9.95
CA GLU A 92 -2.68 3.65 -10.91
C GLU A 92 -1.70 2.47 -10.95
N ARG A 93 -0.38 2.74 -10.96
CA ARG A 93 0.63 1.68 -10.91
C ARG A 93 0.54 0.85 -9.64
N VAL A 94 0.33 1.50 -8.49
CA VAL A 94 0.18 0.80 -7.21
C VAL A 94 -1.10 -0.03 -7.19
N TRP A 95 -2.22 0.53 -7.65
CA TRP A 95 -3.49 -0.20 -7.73
C TRP A 95 -3.41 -1.36 -8.70
N ALA A 96 -2.87 -1.17 -9.90
CA ALA A 96 -2.69 -2.25 -10.88
C ALA A 96 -1.85 -3.41 -10.29
N ARG A 97 -0.77 -3.09 -9.56
CA ARG A 97 0.03 -4.10 -8.86
C ARG A 97 -0.77 -4.82 -7.78
N MET A 98 -1.51 -4.08 -6.95
CA MET A 98 -2.35 -4.65 -5.88
C MET A 98 -3.52 -5.46 -6.45
N THR A 99 -4.06 -5.10 -7.61
CA THR A 99 -5.07 -5.89 -8.33
C THR A 99 -4.45 -7.17 -8.86
N ALA A 100 -3.30 -7.07 -9.54
CA ALA A 100 -2.60 -8.23 -10.11
C ALA A 100 -2.12 -9.24 -9.06
N SER A 101 -1.87 -8.80 -7.83
CA SER A 101 -1.55 -9.70 -6.70
C SER A 101 -2.79 -10.23 -5.97
N GLY A 102 -4.00 -9.95 -6.45
CA GLY A 102 -5.23 -10.29 -5.74
C GLY A 102 -5.36 -9.58 -4.39
N SER A 103 -4.72 -8.42 -4.22
CA SER A 103 -4.62 -7.67 -2.98
C SER A 103 -4.07 -8.52 -1.82
N ARG A 104 -3.08 -9.37 -2.12
CA ARG A 104 -2.37 -10.24 -1.16
C ARG A 104 -2.02 -9.52 0.15
N GLU A 105 -1.48 -8.31 0.05
CA GLU A 105 -1.06 -7.53 1.21
C GLU A 105 -2.25 -7.13 2.11
N CYS A 106 -3.39 -6.77 1.52
CA CYS A 106 -4.63 -6.48 2.26
C CYS A 106 -5.15 -7.73 2.97
N LYS A 107 -5.14 -8.87 2.27
CA LYS A 107 -5.67 -10.16 2.76
C LYS A 107 -4.84 -10.76 3.90
N ASN A 108 -3.61 -10.29 4.14
CA ASN A 108 -2.83 -10.65 5.33
C ASN A 108 -3.52 -10.24 6.66
N CYS A 109 -4.40 -9.24 6.62
CA CYS A 109 -5.14 -8.75 7.78
C CYS A 109 -6.66 -8.78 7.55
N HIS A 110 -7.10 -8.63 6.30
CA HIS A 110 -8.51 -8.62 5.89
C HIS A 110 -8.84 -9.87 5.06
N ALA A 111 -8.56 -11.04 5.62
CA ALA A 111 -8.89 -12.31 4.96
C ALA A 111 -10.42 -12.46 4.85
N TYR A 112 -10.93 -12.76 3.66
CA TYR A 112 -12.36 -12.92 3.41
C TYR A 112 -13.02 -13.95 4.32
N GLU A 113 -12.34 -15.07 4.58
CA GLU A 113 -12.79 -16.14 5.47
C GLU A 113 -12.94 -15.73 6.94
N SER A 114 -12.24 -14.67 7.35
CA SER A 114 -12.26 -14.14 8.72
C SER A 114 -13.18 -12.91 8.85
N MET A 115 -13.85 -12.49 7.78
CA MET A 115 -14.79 -11.38 7.85
C MET A 115 -16.14 -11.83 8.40
N ASP A 116 -16.61 -11.16 9.46
CA ASP A 116 -17.96 -11.33 9.96
C ASP A 116 -18.94 -10.45 9.15
N PHE A 117 -19.50 -11.01 8.09
CA PHE A 117 -20.45 -10.30 7.21
C PHE A 117 -21.74 -9.88 7.91
N HIS A 118 -22.15 -10.57 8.98
CA HIS A 118 -23.40 -10.25 9.69
C HIS A 118 -23.26 -9.01 10.58
N ASN A 119 -22.04 -8.71 11.02
CA ASN A 119 -21.72 -7.50 11.78
C ASN A 119 -21.29 -6.32 10.89
N GLN A 120 -21.32 -6.46 9.57
CA GLN A 120 -21.12 -5.36 8.64
C GLN A 120 -22.42 -4.56 8.44
N SER A 121 -22.31 -3.32 7.96
CA SER A 121 -23.50 -2.60 7.49
C SER A 121 -24.15 -3.35 6.32
N GLN A 122 -25.46 -3.24 6.16
CA GLN A 122 -26.20 -3.92 5.09
C GLN A 122 -25.56 -3.70 3.70
N ARG A 123 -25.20 -2.45 3.39
CA ARG A 123 -24.52 -2.12 2.13
C ARG A 123 -23.17 -2.80 1.98
N ALA A 124 -22.39 -2.88 3.05
CA ALA A 124 -21.09 -3.56 3.01
C ALA A 124 -21.28 -5.07 2.81
N GLN A 125 -22.21 -5.69 3.54
CA GLN A 125 -22.55 -7.11 3.37
C GLN A 125 -22.96 -7.45 1.93
N GLU A 126 -23.89 -6.68 1.33
CA GLU A 126 -24.38 -6.87 -0.04
C GLU A 126 -23.26 -6.79 -1.11
N LYS A 127 -22.18 -6.04 -0.83
CA LYS A 127 -21.04 -5.91 -1.75
C LYS A 127 -19.91 -6.90 -1.45
N MET A 128 -19.62 -7.12 -0.18
CA MET A 128 -18.48 -7.90 0.26
C MET A 128 -18.70 -9.40 0.16
N GLN A 129 -19.94 -9.89 0.28
CA GLN A 129 -20.24 -11.32 0.07
C GLN A 129 -19.94 -11.76 -1.38
N PRO A 130 -20.47 -11.11 -2.44
CA PRO A 130 -20.09 -11.46 -3.82
C PRO A 130 -18.60 -11.23 -4.11
N ALA A 131 -17.99 -10.19 -3.51
CA ALA A 131 -16.57 -9.93 -3.68
C ALA A 131 -15.70 -11.06 -3.09
N SER A 132 -16.10 -11.59 -1.94
CA SER A 132 -15.48 -12.76 -1.31
C SER A 132 -15.58 -14.00 -2.19
N GLU A 133 -16.77 -14.31 -2.70
CA GLU A 133 -17.01 -15.47 -3.58
C GLU A 133 -16.17 -15.42 -4.86
N LYS A 134 -15.94 -14.22 -5.40
CA LYS A 134 -15.18 -13.99 -6.63
C LYS A 134 -13.69 -13.72 -6.40
N ASP A 135 -13.25 -13.72 -5.14
CA ASP A 135 -11.92 -13.30 -4.70
C ASP A 135 -11.49 -11.91 -5.27
N THR A 136 -12.44 -10.99 -5.39
CA THR A 136 -12.24 -9.67 -6.00
C THR A 136 -11.11 -8.90 -5.31
N PRO A 137 -10.13 -8.33 -6.03
CA PRO A 137 -9.09 -7.52 -5.42
C PRO A 137 -9.66 -6.30 -4.68
N CYS A 138 -9.22 -6.08 -3.45
CA CYS A 138 -9.77 -5.07 -2.55
C CYS A 138 -9.73 -3.65 -3.16
N VAL A 139 -8.63 -3.33 -3.86
CA VAL A 139 -8.41 -2.00 -4.46
C VAL A 139 -9.29 -1.70 -5.67
N GLU A 140 -10.08 -2.66 -6.18
CA GLU A 140 -11.08 -2.36 -7.22
C GLU A 140 -12.16 -1.41 -6.70
N CYS A 141 -12.49 -1.50 -5.41
CA CYS A 141 -13.44 -0.60 -4.75
C CYS A 141 -12.74 0.36 -3.77
N HIS A 142 -11.73 -0.13 -3.05
CA HIS A 142 -11.07 0.58 -1.97
C HIS A 142 -9.81 1.34 -2.43
N THR A 143 -9.98 2.29 -3.34
CA THR A 143 -8.90 3.23 -3.70
C THR A 143 -8.77 4.35 -2.66
N GLY A 144 -7.57 4.89 -2.41
CA GLY A 144 -7.38 6.01 -1.47
C GLY A 144 -7.59 5.68 0.02
N LEU A 145 -7.10 4.51 0.45
CA LEU A 145 -7.22 4.03 1.83
C LEU A 145 -6.30 4.76 2.83
N ALA A 146 -5.08 5.08 2.40
CA ALA A 146 -4.02 5.64 3.23
C ALA A 146 -3.47 6.97 2.69
N HIS A 147 -3.71 7.27 1.43
CA HIS A 147 -3.21 8.46 0.77
C HIS A 147 -4.37 9.15 0.07
N LYS A 148 -4.28 10.48 -0.08
CA LYS A 148 -5.28 11.25 -0.81
C LYS A 148 -5.43 10.68 -2.21
N ARG A 149 -6.69 10.47 -2.62
CA ARG A 149 -7.00 10.08 -3.99
C ARG A 149 -6.48 11.16 -4.95
N PRO A 150 -5.93 10.78 -6.11
CA PRO A 150 -5.72 11.74 -7.18
C PRO A 150 -7.04 12.46 -7.51
N PRO A 151 -6.99 13.71 -7.99
CA PRO A 151 -8.14 14.35 -8.58
C PRO A 151 -8.77 13.42 -9.62
N ARG A 152 -10.10 13.37 -9.65
CA ARG A 152 -10.81 12.67 -10.72
C ARG A 152 -11.35 13.69 -11.70
N ASP A 153 -11.31 13.34 -12.98
CA ASP A 153 -11.87 14.13 -14.07
C ASP A 153 -13.35 13.78 -14.34
N ASP A 154 -14.03 13.09 -13.40
CA ASP A 154 -15.42 12.63 -13.51
C ASP A 154 -16.45 13.50 -12.76
#